data_AF-A0A090QT27-F1
#
_entry.id   AF-A0A090QT27-F1
#
_cell.length_a   1.000
_cell.length_b   1.000
_cell.length_c   1.000
_cell.angle_alpha   90.00
_cell.angle_beta   90.00
_cell.angle_gamma   90.00
#
_symmetry.space_group_name_H-M   'P 1'
#
loop_
_entity.id
_entity.type
_entity.pdbx_description
1 polymer ?
#
loop_
_entity_poly.entity_id
_entity_poly.type
_entity_poly.pdbx_seq_one_letter_code
_entity_poly.pdbx_strand_id
1 'polypeptide(L)'
;MKKITLLLSTLLLSACVQQPTQPAPPCVCNEPPVYEKPYEPTMPPQPEDDKPSADQQAMEKLFAYLAQQVKKQWGDDEYLEAGKHRYVKYIDGYRTRAHIDFEAGKIYVSTVSQYQPQEKLQDAIVQTLLMPADPKYAELFSDKNITLTGKPFLLGQVVDQDGKPIEWQWRANRFAEYLLANKLQSKAIKHGKAYYVEIDMVDDHLSQREYQYAHLIRDAAKRYNLSEDLIYAVIKTESSFNPYAVSHAARTV
;
A
#
# COMPACT_ATOMS: atom_id res chain seq x y z
N MET A 1 23.24 -87.73 32.59
CA MET A 1 21.97 -88.38 32.21
C MET A 1 20.80 -87.54 32.68
N LYS A 2 20.06 -86.90 31.77
CA LYS A 2 18.58 -86.84 31.71
C LYS A 2 18.19 -85.87 30.60
N LYS A 3 17.62 -86.46 29.54
CA LYS A 3 17.09 -85.79 28.36
C LYS A 3 15.82 -85.05 28.78
N ILE A 4 15.69 -83.79 28.40
CA ILE A 4 14.41 -83.07 28.45
C ILE A 4 14.13 -82.52 27.07
N THR A 5 12.93 -82.85 26.64
CA THR A 5 12.42 -82.91 25.28
C THR A 5 12.00 -81.51 24.80
N LEU A 6 12.42 -81.17 23.59
CA LEU A 6 12.06 -79.96 22.87
C LEU A 6 10.58 -80.04 22.45
N LEU A 7 9.71 -79.20 23.03
CA LEU A 7 8.33 -79.01 22.59
C LEU A 7 8.26 -77.74 21.73
N LEU A 8 8.17 -77.96 20.43
CA LEU A 8 8.07 -76.93 19.40
C LEU A 8 6.62 -76.42 19.35
N SER A 9 6.33 -75.28 20.00
CA SER A 9 5.02 -74.62 19.87
C SER A 9 5.03 -73.69 18.67
N THR A 10 4.33 -74.07 17.60
CA THR A 10 4.05 -73.22 16.45
C THR A 10 3.07 -72.11 16.84
N LEU A 11 3.59 -70.90 17.06
CA LEU A 11 2.79 -69.67 17.17
C LEU A 11 2.39 -69.22 15.76
N LEU A 12 1.14 -69.50 15.38
CA LEU A 12 0.50 -68.89 14.22
C LEU A 12 0.12 -67.44 14.58
N LEU A 13 0.89 -66.49 14.09
CA LEU A 13 0.54 -65.07 14.09
C LEU A 13 -0.57 -64.84 13.05
N SER A 14 -1.81 -64.85 13.51
CA SER A 14 -2.94 -64.33 12.74
C SER A 14 -2.83 -62.81 12.67
N ALA A 15 -2.33 -62.29 11.54
CA ALA A 15 -2.42 -60.88 11.23
C ALA A 15 -3.88 -60.52 10.94
N CYS A 16 -4.55 -59.80 11.84
CA CYS A 16 -5.81 -59.14 11.54
C CYS A 16 -5.53 -57.97 10.59
N VAL A 17 -5.63 -58.22 9.27
CA VAL A 17 -5.87 -57.15 8.30
C VAL A 17 -7.33 -56.74 8.46
N GLN A 18 -7.58 -55.65 9.18
CA GLN A 18 -8.90 -55.01 9.18
C GLN A 18 -9.09 -54.33 7.83
N GLN A 19 -9.76 -55.03 6.91
CA GLN A 19 -10.39 -54.42 5.77
C GLN A 19 -11.52 -53.50 6.28
N PRO A 20 -11.64 -52.25 5.82
CA PRO A 20 -12.76 -51.40 6.20
C PRO A 20 -14.07 -52.03 5.71
N THR A 21 -14.88 -52.55 6.63
CA THR A 21 -16.18 -53.19 6.36
C THR A 21 -17.33 -52.19 6.27
N GLN A 22 -17.05 -50.96 5.82
CA GLN A 22 -18.07 -49.95 5.56
C GLN A 22 -17.79 -49.40 4.16
N PRO A 23 -18.68 -49.60 3.17
CA PRO A 23 -18.61 -48.81 1.96
C PRO A 23 -18.71 -47.33 2.36
N ALA A 24 -17.88 -46.47 1.76
CA ALA A 24 -18.01 -45.03 1.94
C ALA A 24 -19.47 -44.64 1.69
N PRO A 25 -20.07 -43.77 2.54
CA PRO A 25 -21.43 -43.33 2.30
C PRO A 25 -21.51 -42.72 0.89
N PRO A 26 -22.55 -43.04 0.10
CA PRO A 26 -22.68 -42.47 -1.22
C PRO A 26 -22.68 -40.95 -1.11
N CYS A 27 -21.94 -40.28 -1.99
CA CYS A 27 -21.98 -38.83 -2.12
C CYS A 27 -23.42 -38.42 -2.45
N VAL A 28 -24.18 -37.96 -1.46
CA VAL A 28 -25.53 -37.44 -1.66
C VAL A 28 -25.38 -36.03 -2.23
N CYS A 29 -25.36 -35.91 -3.55
CA CYS A 29 -25.34 -34.61 -4.25
C CYS A 29 -26.73 -33.98 -4.38
N ASN A 30 -27.73 -34.42 -3.61
CA ASN A 30 -29.13 -34.09 -3.84
C ASN A 30 -29.75 -33.10 -2.86
N GLU A 31 -28.97 -32.43 -2.02
CA GLU A 31 -29.45 -31.25 -1.32
C GLU A 31 -28.44 -30.12 -1.50
N PRO A 32 -28.80 -29.02 -2.20
CA PRO A 32 -27.95 -27.84 -2.18
C PRO A 32 -27.78 -27.41 -0.71
N PRO A 33 -26.58 -26.99 -0.29
CA PRO A 33 -26.41 -26.44 1.05
C PRO A 33 -27.45 -25.33 1.24
N VAL A 34 -28.19 -25.38 2.35
CA VAL A 34 -29.08 -24.29 2.77
C VAL A 34 -28.16 -23.12 3.09
N TYR A 35 -27.91 -22.27 2.09
CA TYR A 35 -27.36 -20.95 2.32
C TYR A 35 -28.43 -20.19 3.12
N GLU A 36 -28.17 -19.97 4.41
CA GLU A 36 -28.85 -18.89 5.12
C GLU A 36 -28.77 -17.65 4.25
N LYS A 37 -29.93 -17.04 3.97
CA LYS A 37 -30.05 -15.91 3.06
C LYS A 37 -28.97 -14.88 3.47
N PRO A 38 -28.03 -14.50 2.57
CA PRO A 38 -27.02 -13.51 2.90
C PRO A 38 -27.71 -12.30 3.51
N TYR A 39 -27.15 -11.76 4.59
CA TYR A 39 -27.57 -10.47 5.14
C TYR A 39 -27.64 -9.48 3.97
N GLU A 40 -28.85 -9.16 3.53
CA GLU A 40 -29.12 -8.07 2.59
C GLU A 40 -29.00 -6.81 3.44
N PRO A 41 -27.91 -6.04 3.35
CA PRO A 41 -27.90 -4.73 3.96
C PRO A 41 -29.01 -3.98 3.26
N THR A 42 -30.01 -3.49 3.99
CA THR A 42 -30.90 -2.48 3.46
C THR A 42 -30.00 -1.33 3.03
N MET A 43 -29.76 -1.18 1.73
CA MET A 43 -29.05 -0.01 1.23
C MET A 43 -29.81 1.19 1.79
N PRO A 44 -29.15 2.11 2.52
CA PRO A 44 -29.78 3.36 2.84
C PRO A 44 -30.31 3.96 1.53
N PRO A 45 -31.49 4.59 1.53
CA PRO A 45 -32.03 5.22 0.34
C PRO A 45 -30.91 6.03 -0.31
N GLN A 46 -30.69 5.78 -1.61
CA GLN A 46 -29.75 6.56 -2.41
C GLN A 46 -30.12 8.03 -2.18
N PRO A 47 -29.18 8.91 -1.83
CA PRO A 47 -29.49 10.32 -1.62
C PRO A 47 -30.19 10.85 -2.88
N GLU A 48 -31.44 11.29 -2.73
CA GLU A 48 -32.33 11.76 -3.82
C GLU A 48 -31.91 13.10 -4.44
N ASP A 49 -30.71 13.59 -4.15
CA ASP A 49 -30.16 14.81 -4.74
C ASP A 49 -28.85 14.48 -5.48
N ASP A 50 -28.93 14.31 -6.80
CA ASP A 50 -27.79 14.26 -7.76
C ASP A 50 -27.00 15.60 -7.81
N LYS A 51 -27.09 16.43 -6.77
CA LYS A 51 -26.35 17.70 -6.69
C LYS A 51 -25.12 17.51 -5.81
N PRO A 52 -23.92 17.85 -6.30
CA PRO A 52 -22.73 17.84 -5.47
C PRO A 52 -22.93 18.69 -4.22
N SER A 53 -22.66 18.11 -3.06
CA SER A 53 -22.61 18.83 -1.79
C SER A 53 -21.64 20.01 -1.84
N ALA A 54 -21.80 20.98 -0.94
CA ALA A 54 -20.89 22.12 -0.85
C ALA A 54 -19.42 21.69 -0.69
N ASP A 55 -19.17 20.61 0.06
CA ASP A 55 -17.83 20.04 0.25
C ASP A 55 -17.29 19.42 -1.04
N GLN A 56 -18.11 18.71 -1.82
CA GLN A 56 -17.71 18.19 -3.13
C GLN A 56 -17.35 19.31 -4.10
N GLN A 57 -18.14 20.38 -4.15
CA GLN A 57 -17.84 21.55 -4.99
C GLN A 57 -16.56 22.27 -4.54
N ALA A 58 -16.34 22.41 -3.23
CA ALA A 58 -15.12 23.00 -2.70
C ALA A 58 -13.89 22.15 -3.05
N MET A 59 -14.02 20.83 -2.96
CA MET A 59 -12.97 19.87 -3.33
C MET A 59 -12.66 19.92 -4.83
N GLU A 60 -13.67 19.99 -5.69
CA GLU A 60 -13.49 20.13 -7.14
C GLU A 60 -12.72 21.41 -7.48
N LYS A 61 -13.09 22.54 -6.87
CA LYS A 61 -12.37 23.81 -7.03
C LYS A 61 -10.92 23.72 -6.57
N LEU A 62 -10.67 23.02 -5.46
CA LEU A 62 -9.31 22.78 -4.96
C LEU A 62 -8.49 21.96 -5.96
N PHE A 63 -9.05 20.87 -6.50
CA PHE A 63 -8.38 20.06 -7.51
C PHE A 63 -8.11 20.83 -8.80
N ALA A 64 -9.08 21.63 -9.26
CA ALA A 64 -8.91 22.48 -10.44
C ALA A 64 -7.80 23.51 -10.23
N TYR A 65 -7.76 24.14 -9.06
CA TYR A 65 -6.69 25.06 -8.68
C TYR A 65 -5.33 24.37 -8.64
N LEU A 66 -5.23 23.21 -7.97
CA LEU A 66 -4.00 22.42 -7.91
C LEU A 66 -3.51 22.06 -9.31
N ALA A 67 -4.39 21.53 -10.17
CA ALA A 67 -4.07 21.17 -11.54
C ALA A 67 -3.55 22.38 -12.32
N GLN A 68 -4.19 23.55 -12.18
CA GLN A 68 -3.74 24.79 -12.81
C GLN A 68 -2.34 25.20 -12.33
N GLN A 69 -2.08 25.17 -11.01
CA GLN A 69 -0.76 25.54 -10.46
C GLN A 69 0.33 24.59 -10.94
N VAL A 70 0.08 23.29 -10.90
CA VAL A 70 1.04 22.26 -11.33
C VAL A 70 1.32 22.38 -12.83
N LYS A 71 0.28 22.47 -13.66
CA LYS A 71 0.43 22.61 -15.13
C LYS A 71 1.19 23.87 -15.52
N LYS A 72 1.07 24.96 -14.75
CA LYS A 72 1.87 26.18 -14.95
C LYS A 72 3.37 25.93 -14.77
N GLN A 73 3.77 25.05 -13.84
CA GLN A 73 5.18 24.75 -13.58
C GLN A 73 5.72 23.63 -14.48
N TRP A 74 4.92 22.57 -14.71
CA TRP A 74 5.38 21.33 -15.34
C TRP A 74 4.94 21.18 -16.80
N GLY A 75 3.87 21.86 -17.22
CA GLY A 75 3.16 21.60 -18.47
C GLY A 75 2.09 20.50 -18.33
N ASP A 76 1.18 20.43 -19.29
CA ASP A 76 0.06 19.48 -19.27
C ASP A 76 0.51 18.02 -19.30
N ASP A 77 1.51 17.70 -20.12
CA ASP A 77 2.04 16.33 -20.33
C ASP A 77 2.72 15.77 -19.07
N GLU A 78 3.08 16.64 -18.14
CA GLU A 78 3.78 16.29 -16.90
C GLU A 78 2.86 16.43 -15.67
N TYR A 79 1.56 16.67 -15.83
CA TYR A 79 0.64 16.70 -14.70
C TYR A 79 0.46 15.31 -14.10
N LEU A 80 0.73 15.18 -12.78
CA LEU A 80 0.45 13.98 -12.00
C LEU A 80 -0.48 14.31 -10.84
N GLU A 81 -1.45 13.43 -10.61
CA GLU A 81 -2.37 13.51 -9.49
C GLU A 81 -2.29 12.27 -8.59
N ALA A 82 -2.61 12.48 -7.31
CA ALA A 82 -2.77 11.39 -6.36
C ALA A 82 -4.01 10.56 -6.72
N GLY A 83 -3.93 9.26 -6.46
CA GLY A 83 -5.01 8.30 -6.74
C GLY A 83 -5.04 7.17 -5.71
N LYS A 84 -5.77 6.11 -6.01
CA LYS A 84 -5.92 4.94 -5.12
C LYS A 84 -4.58 4.30 -4.78
N HIS A 85 -3.78 3.97 -5.80
CA HIS A 85 -2.50 3.25 -5.67
C HIS A 85 -1.28 4.16 -5.86
N ARG A 86 -1.49 5.48 -5.92
CA ARG A 86 -0.45 6.46 -6.19
C ARG A 86 -0.50 7.60 -5.20
N TYR A 87 0.59 7.82 -4.49
CA TYR A 87 0.83 9.04 -3.74
C TYR A 87 1.43 10.10 -4.68
N VAL A 88 0.95 11.34 -4.60
CA VAL A 88 1.60 12.50 -5.23
C VAL A 88 1.51 13.68 -4.28
N LYS A 89 2.66 14.25 -3.92
CA LYS A 89 2.76 15.47 -3.13
C LYS A 89 3.62 16.48 -3.85
N TYR A 90 3.10 17.69 -3.98
CA TYR A 90 3.84 18.84 -4.47
C TYR A 90 4.31 19.70 -3.30
N ILE A 91 5.48 20.31 -3.43
CA ILE A 91 6.06 21.30 -2.52
C ILE A 91 6.79 22.39 -3.33
N ASP A 92 7.34 23.40 -2.66
CA ASP A 92 8.17 24.46 -3.26
C ASP A 92 7.45 25.20 -4.42
N GLY A 93 6.25 25.73 -4.14
CA GLY A 93 5.47 26.43 -5.16
C GLY A 93 5.05 25.53 -6.31
N TYR A 94 4.76 24.26 -6.01
CA TYR A 94 4.44 23.19 -6.97
C TYR A 94 5.57 22.81 -7.93
N ARG A 95 6.81 23.27 -7.73
CA ARG A 95 7.95 22.96 -8.62
C ARG A 95 8.66 21.67 -8.27
N THR A 96 8.44 21.15 -7.07
CA THR A 96 9.06 19.91 -6.62
C THR A 96 7.95 18.95 -6.23
N ARG A 97 8.09 17.68 -6.62
CA ARG A 97 7.11 16.64 -6.31
C ARG A 97 7.77 15.35 -5.87
N ALA A 98 7.09 14.65 -4.98
CA ALA A 98 7.33 13.25 -4.70
C ALA A 98 6.12 12.46 -5.19
N HIS A 99 6.34 11.36 -5.92
CA HIS A 99 5.29 10.40 -6.20
C HIS A 99 5.74 8.97 -5.91
N ILE A 100 4.81 8.17 -5.39
CA ILE A 100 5.04 6.77 -5.02
C ILE A 100 4.04 5.94 -5.78
N ASP A 101 4.53 4.97 -6.53
CA ASP A 101 3.75 3.90 -7.12
C ASP A 101 3.80 2.71 -6.15
N PHE A 102 2.71 2.49 -5.42
CA PHE A 102 2.66 1.45 -4.39
C PHE A 102 2.62 0.04 -4.96
N GLU A 103 2.14 -0.12 -6.19
CA GLU A 103 2.09 -1.42 -6.86
C GLU A 103 3.45 -1.79 -7.44
N ALA A 104 4.10 -0.85 -8.11
CA ALA A 104 5.42 -1.06 -8.69
C ALA A 104 6.56 -1.06 -7.65
N GLY A 105 6.31 -0.55 -6.44
CA GLY A 105 7.34 -0.43 -5.41
C GLY A 105 8.38 0.63 -5.76
N LYS A 106 7.95 1.75 -6.36
CA LYS A 106 8.84 2.79 -6.89
C LYS A 106 8.51 4.15 -6.31
N ILE A 107 9.55 4.89 -5.93
CA ILE A 107 9.44 6.27 -5.46
C ILE A 107 10.25 7.17 -6.40
N TYR A 108 9.65 8.27 -6.80
CA TYR A 108 10.27 9.26 -7.66
C TYR A 108 10.18 10.62 -7.00
N VAL A 109 11.32 11.28 -6.87
CA VAL A 109 11.39 12.65 -6.37
C VAL A 109 11.95 13.52 -7.48
N SER A 110 11.23 14.57 -7.87
CA SER A 110 11.53 15.36 -9.05
C SER A 110 11.35 16.85 -8.79
N THR A 111 12.16 17.70 -9.43
CA THR A 111 12.00 19.15 -9.41
C THR A 111 12.19 19.76 -10.80
N VAL A 112 11.40 20.80 -11.10
CA VAL A 112 11.60 21.70 -12.24
C VAL A 112 12.24 23.02 -11.84
N SER A 113 12.54 23.22 -10.55
CA SER A 113 13.27 24.40 -10.09
C SER A 113 14.66 24.44 -10.74
N GLN A 114 14.98 25.55 -11.40
CA GLN A 114 16.34 25.80 -11.90
C GLN A 114 17.23 26.45 -10.83
N TYR A 115 16.62 26.91 -9.74
CA TYR A 115 17.33 27.47 -8.59
C TYR A 115 17.55 26.39 -7.54
N GLN A 116 18.83 26.08 -7.27
CA GLN A 116 19.28 25.07 -6.31
C GLN A 116 18.52 23.72 -6.40
N PRO A 117 18.42 23.08 -7.59
CA PRO A 117 17.61 21.86 -7.77
C PRO A 117 18.01 20.71 -6.85
N GLN A 118 19.31 20.55 -6.56
CA GLN A 118 19.78 19.48 -5.69
C GLN A 118 19.32 19.67 -4.23
N GLU A 119 19.32 20.90 -3.72
CA GLU A 119 18.79 21.22 -2.38
C GLU A 119 17.28 20.94 -2.31
N LYS A 120 16.53 21.34 -3.34
CA LYS A 120 15.08 21.05 -3.43
C LYS A 120 14.80 19.55 -3.45
N LEU A 121 15.60 18.78 -4.19
CA LEU A 121 15.49 17.32 -4.21
C LEU A 121 15.88 16.71 -2.86
N GLN A 122 16.95 17.18 -2.22
CA GLN A 122 17.38 16.68 -0.91
C GLN A 122 16.25 16.83 0.13
N ASP A 123 15.68 18.03 0.24
CA ASP A 123 14.58 18.31 1.16
C ASP A 123 13.37 17.42 0.87
N ALA A 124 13.00 17.26 -0.41
CA ALA A 124 11.87 16.43 -0.82
C ALA A 124 12.10 14.94 -0.56
N ILE A 125 13.31 14.43 -0.79
CA ILE A 125 13.69 13.05 -0.49
C ILE A 125 13.57 12.80 1.02
N VAL A 126 14.15 13.67 1.85
CA VAL A 126 14.09 13.54 3.32
C VAL A 126 12.64 13.57 3.81
N GLN A 127 11.83 14.51 3.33
CA GLN A 127 10.42 14.60 3.70
C GLN A 127 9.62 13.38 3.28
N THR A 128 9.91 12.80 2.11
CA THR A 128 9.22 11.59 1.61
C THR A 128 9.59 10.37 2.43
N LEU A 129 10.89 10.15 2.67
CA LEU A 129 11.38 8.99 3.44
C LEU A 129 10.86 8.98 4.87
N LEU A 130 10.65 10.17 5.44
CA LEU A 130 10.20 10.35 6.82
C LEU A 130 8.72 10.74 6.92
N MET A 131 7.95 10.60 5.84
CA MET A 131 6.56 11.00 5.85
C MET A 131 5.76 10.17 6.88
N PRO A 132 4.84 10.79 7.63
CA PRO A 132 4.00 10.08 8.59
C PRO A 132 3.03 9.13 7.87
N ALA A 133 2.31 8.26 8.59
CA ALA A 133 1.26 7.43 7.99
C ALA A 133 -0.10 8.14 7.92
N ASP A 134 -0.32 9.15 8.77
CA ASP A 134 -1.58 9.89 8.85
C ASP A 134 -1.61 11.02 7.80
N PRO A 135 -2.57 10.99 6.84
CA PRO A 135 -2.70 12.00 5.79
C PRO A 135 -2.85 13.44 6.27
N LYS A 136 -3.36 13.64 7.48
CA LYS A 136 -3.56 14.97 8.08
C LYS A 136 -2.26 15.78 8.14
N TYR A 137 -1.12 15.12 8.39
CA TYR A 137 0.17 15.79 8.55
C TYR A 137 0.93 16.02 7.24
N ALA A 138 0.45 15.45 6.12
CA ALA A 138 1.07 15.63 4.81
C ALA A 138 0.44 16.77 3.99
N GLU A 139 -0.77 17.23 4.35
CA GLU A 139 -1.55 18.22 3.59
C GLU A 139 -1.49 17.99 2.07
N LEU A 140 -1.97 16.84 1.59
CA LEU A 140 -1.69 16.30 0.24
C LEU A 140 -1.95 17.29 -0.93
N PHE A 141 -2.96 18.15 -0.80
CA PHE A 141 -3.44 19.03 -1.87
C PHE A 141 -2.92 20.48 -1.78
N SER A 142 -1.90 20.73 -0.96
CA SER A 142 -1.18 22.01 -0.90
C SER A 142 0.29 21.85 -1.28
N ASP A 143 1.01 22.95 -1.48
CA ASP A 143 2.46 22.97 -1.68
C ASP A 143 3.27 23.14 -0.38
N LYS A 144 2.63 23.02 0.79
CA LYS A 144 3.31 23.08 2.07
C LYS A 144 4.17 21.85 2.33
N ASN A 145 5.24 22.03 3.09
CA ASN A 145 6.07 20.93 3.58
C ASN A 145 5.29 19.97 4.48
N ILE A 146 5.73 18.71 4.50
CA ILE A 146 5.20 17.66 5.35
C ILE A 146 5.64 17.92 6.79
N THR A 147 4.71 17.77 7.74
CA THR A 147 5.05 17.79 9.16
C THR A 147 5.60 16.42 9.57
N LEU A 148 6.91 16.34 9.81
CA LEU A 148 7.57 15.10 10.22
C LEU A 148 7.21 14.78 11.67
N THR A 149 6.52 13.66 11.89
CA THR A 149 6.07 13.24 13.22
C THR A 149 5.86 11.74 13.27
N GLY A 150 6.01 11.17 14.47
CA GLY A 150 5.79 9.75 14.72
C GLY A 150 6.73 8.85 13.92
N LYS A 151 6.28 7.60 13.72
CA LYS A 151 7.00 6.60 12.96
C LYS A 151 6.80 6.85 11.45
N PRO A 152 7.88 6.88 10.64
CA PRO A 152 7.75 7.01 9.19
C PRO A 152 6.92 5.87 8.59
N PHE A 153 6.03 6.24 7.67
CA PHE A 153 5.21 5.27 6.94
C PHE A 153 6.06 4.30 6.11
N LEU A 154 7.11 4.81 5.47
CA LEU A 154 8.02 4.02 4.63
C LEU A 154 9.04 3.21 5.41
N LEU A 155 8.99 3.21 6.76
CA LEU A 155 9.93 2.43 7.56
C LEU A 155 9.80 0.94 7.24
N GLY A 156 10.93 0.32 6.84
CA GLY A 156 10.99 -1.08 6.43
C GLY A 156 10.57 -1.32 4.97
N GLN A 157 9.91 -0.36 4.32
CA GLN A 157 9.58 -0.43 2.90
C GLN A 157 10.70 0.09 2.00
N VAL A 158 11.59 0.92 2.55
CA VAL A 158 12.76 1.47 1.85
C VAL A 158 13.97 1.29 2.74
N VAL A 159 15.09 0.91 2.12
CA VAL A 159 16.39 0.83 2.75
C VAL A 159 17.37 1.78 2.06
N ASP A 160 18.35 2.27 2.82
CA ASP A 160 19.43 3.08 2.28
C ASP A 160 20.46 2.23 1.52
N GLN A 161 21.54 2.87 1.05
CA GLN A 161 22.62 2.21 0.33
C GLN A 161 23.38 1.14 1.14
N ASP A 162 23.24 1.13 2.46
CA ASP A 162 23.82 0.10 3.34
C ASP A 162 22.81 -1.02 3.65
N GLY A 163 21.64 -1.02 3.01
CA GLY A 163 20.55 -1.95 3.27
C GLY A 163 19.88 -1.72 4.63
N LYS A 164 19.94 -0.51 5.20
CA LYS A 164 19.35 -0.21 6.51
C LYS A 164 18.02 0.55 6.38
N PRO A 165 17.00 0.21 7.18
CA PRO A 165 15.76 0.99 7.26
C PRO A 165 16.01 2.44 7.68
N ILE A 166 15.16 3.34 7.20
CA ILE A 166 15.31 4.78 7.38
C ILE A 166 14.23 5.31 8.31
N GLU A 167 14.61 5.59 9.56
CA GLU A 167 13.72 6.15 10.58
C GLU A 167 14.09 7.58 10.98
N TRP A 168 15.37 7.92 10.88
CA TRP A 168 15.94 9.13 11.47
C TRP A 168 16.41 10.13 10.42
N GLN A 169 16.27 11.41 10.73
CA GLN A 169 16.64 12.52 9.84
C GLN A 169 18.09 12.48 9.37
N TRP A 170 19.03 12.10 10.23
CA TRP A 170 20.44 11.99 9.82
C TRP A 170 20.66 10.92 8.75
N ARG A 171 19.95 9.78 8.84
CA ARG A 171 20.07 8.67 7.88
C ARG A 171 19.37 9.01 6.58
N ALA A 172 18.19 9.63 6.66
CA ALA A 172 17.48 10.14 5.49
C ALA A 172 18.33 11.16 4.71
N ASN A 173 18.99 12.10 5.40
CA ASN A 173 19.90 13.05 4.77
C ASN A 173 21.08 12.37 4.09
N ARG A 174 21.76 11.45 4.79
CA ARG A 174 22.88 10.70 4.22
C ARG A 174 22.46 9.90 2.98
N PHE A 175 21.27 9.31 2.99
CA PHE A 175 20.76 8.59 1.82
C PHE A 175 20.40 9.55 0.67
N ALA A 176 19.79 10.69 0.98
CA ALA A 176 19.49 11.73 -0.02
C ALA A 176 20.77 12.24 -0.71
N GLU A 177 21.83 12.51 0.06
CA GLU A 177 23.15 12.89 -0.48
C GLU A 177 23.72 11.80 -1.40
N TYR A 178 23.63 10.54 -0.98
CA TYR A 178 24.05 9.41 -1.82
C TYR A 178 23.27 9.33 -3.14
N LEU A 179 21.93 9.47 -3.09
CA LEU A 179 21.07 9.45 -4.27
C LEU A 179 21.40 10.61 -5.22
N LEU A 180 21.62 11.82 -4.69
CA LEU A 180 21.97 12.98 -5.52
C LEU A 180 23.34 12.86 -6.16
N ALA A 181 24.30 12.24 -5.48
CA ALA A 181 25.65 12.03 -6.02
C ALA A 181 25.70 10.91 -7.07
N ASN A 182 24.88 9.85 -6.93
CA ASN A 182 25.04 8.61 -7.70
C ASN A 182 23.87 8.26 -8.63
N LYS A 183 22.69 8.83 -8.38
CA LYS A 183 21.42 8.44 -9.03
C LYS A 183 20.64 9.63 -9.61
N LEU A 184 21.19 10.84 -9.54
CA LEU A 184 20.56 12.03 -10.11
C LEU A 184 20.46 11.91 -11.63
N GLN A 185 19.24 12.02 -12.13
CA GLN A 185 18.90 12.01 -13.53
C GLN A 185 18.23 13.33 -13.92
N SER A 186 18.08 13.54 -15.23
CA SER A 186 17.39 14.70 -15.74
C SER A 186 16.75 14.42 -17.10
N LYS A 187 15.63 15.08 -17.38
CA LYS A 187 14.94 15.01 -18.66
C LYS A 187 14.54 16.40 -19.14
N ALA A 188 14.53 16.60 -20.45
CA ALA A 188 13.95 17.80 -21.05
C ALA A 188 12.42 17.72 -20.95
N ILE A 189 11.80 18.85 -20.63
CA ILE A 189 10.35 19.03 -20.61
C ILE A 189 10.01 20.31 -21.38
N LYS A 190 8.73 20.51 -21.71
CA LYS A 190 8.26 21.67 -22.50
C LYS A 190 8.75 23.01 -21.97
N HIS A 191 8.85 23.15 -20.64
CA HIS A 191 9.23 24.39 -19.95
C HIS A 191 10.64 24.36 -19.34
N GLY A 192 11.55 23.54 -19.88
CA GLY A 192 12.96 23.50 -19.46
C GLY A 192 13.44 22.10 -19.15
N LYS A 193 13.98 21.90 -17.94
CA LYS A 193 14.59 20.64 -17.52
C LYS A 193 14.05 20.21 -16.17
N ALA A 194 13.63 18.95 -16.06
CA ALA A 194 13.31 18.32 -14.79
C ALA A 194 14.53 17.50 -14.32
N TYR A 195 14.85 17.61 -13.04
CA TYR A 195 15.83 16.77 -12.34
C TYR A 195 15.09 15.80 -11.44
N TYR A 196 15.56 14.56 -11.33
CA TYR A 196 14.88 13.57 -10.51
C TYR A 196 15.80 12.46 -10.02
N VAL A 197 15.36 11.76 -8.98
CA VAL A 197 15.90 10.48 -8.52
C VAL A 197 14.79 9.45 -8.49
N GLU A 198 15.15 8.20 -8.73
CA GLU A 198 14.30 7.02 -8.53
C GLU A 198 14.85 6.22 -7.34
N ILE A 199 13.96 5.75 -6.48
CA ILE A 199 14.27 4.95 -5.30
C ILE A 199 13.40 3.69 -5.34
N ASP A 200 14.07 2.55 -5.26
CA ASP A 200 13.43 1.25 -5.19
C ASP A 200 12.97 0.95 -3.77
N MET A 201 11.75 0.44 -3.64
CA MET A 201 11.27 -0.17 -2.40
C MET A 201 11.80 -1.61 -2.34
N VAL A 202 11.85 -2.18 -1.13
CA VAL A 202 12.25 -3.59 -0.94
C VAL A 202 11.24 -4.55 -1.58
N ASP A 203 11.66 -5.73 -2.03
CA ASP A 203 10.79 -6.68 -2.74
C ASP A 203 9.52 -7.08 -1.93
N ASP A 204 9.62 -7.12 -0.61
CA ASP A 204 8.52 -7.43 0.30
C ASP A 204 7.75 -6.19 0.79
N HIS A 205 7.88 -5.04 0.10
CA HIS A 205 7.28 -3.77 0.52
C HIS A 205 5.77 -3.85 0.78
N LEU A 206 5.05 -4.67 0.01
CA LEU A 206 3.60 -4.85 0.18
C LEU A 206 3.31 -5.57 1.48
N SER A 207 4.02 -6.65 1.78
CA SER A 207 3.88 -7.38 3.05
C SER A 207 4.26 -6.52 4.25
N GLN A 208 5.29 -5.68 4.10
CA GLN A 208 5.67 -4.69 5.12
C GLN A 208 4.53 -3.69 5.38
N ARG A 209 3.81 -3.23 4.35
CA ARG A 209 2.62 -2.37 4.51
C ARG A 209 1.45 -3.11 5.15
N GLU A 210 1.11 -4.30 4.65
CA GLU A 210 0.03 -5.14 5.18
C GLU A 210 0.17 -5.33 6.70
N TYR A 211 1.39 -5.62 7.15
CA TYR A 211 1.71 -5.80 8.57
C TYR A 211 1.39 -4.57 9.42
N GLN A 212 1.56 -3.35 8.90
CA GLN A 212 1.24 -2.12 9.66
C GLN A 212 -0.24 -2.04 10.07
N TYR A 213 -1.13 -2.62 9.25
CA TYR A 213 -2.58 -2.59 9.46
C TYR A 213 -3.13 -3.87 10.11
N ALA A 214 -2.29 -4.89 10.35
CA ALA A 214 -2.73 -6.20 10.79
C ALA A 214 -3.60 -6.17 12.06
N HIS A 215 -3.23 -5.34 13.03
CA HIS A 215 -4.02 -5.20 14.26
C HIS A 215 -5.42 -4.61 14.02
N LEU A 216 -5.51 -3.56 13.18
CA LEU A 216 -6.78 -2.92 12.81
C LEU A 216 -7.69 -3.89 12.05
N ILE A 217 -7.09 -4.66 11.13
CA ILE A 217 -7.81 -5.65 10.32
C ILE A 217 -8.37 -6.76 11.21
N ARG A 218 -7.56 -7.32 12.09
CA ARG A 218 -7.99 -8.34 13.05
C ARG A 218 -9.11 -7.83 13.97
N ASP A 219 -9.02 -6.59 14.43
CA ASP A 219 -10.03 -6.00 15.31
C ASP A 219 -11.34 -5.76 14.55
N ALA A 220 -11.28 -5.31 13.29
CA ALA A 220 -12.44 -5.16 12.41
C ALA A 220 -13.08 -6.51 12.06
N ALA A 221 -12.27 -7.52 11.70
CA ALA A 221 -12.72 -8.88 11.39
C ALA A 221 -13.54 -9.46 12.54
N LYS A 222 -13.04 -9.35 13.77
CA LYS A 222 -13.75 -9.79 14.98
C LYS A 222 -15.02 -9.01 15.23
N ARG A 223 -14.98 -7.68 15.09
CA ARG A 223 -16.14 -6.81 15.36
C ARG A 223 -17.31 -7.09 14.41
N TYR A 224 -17.01 -7.33 13.14
CA TYR A 224 -18.01 -7.47 12.09
C TYR A 224 -18.22 -8.92 11.63
N ASN A 225 -17.58 -9.90 12.26
CA ASN A 225 -17.63 -11.31 11.91
C ASN A 225 -17.29 -11.57 10.42
N LEU A 226 -16.23 -10.94 9.94
CA LEU A 226 -15.70 -11.10 8.58
C LEU A 226 -14.36 -11.86 8.63
N SER A 227 -13.99 -12.54 7.55
CA SER A 227 -12.64 -13.11 7.45
C SER A 227 -11.59 -12.00 7.30
N GLU A 228 -10.44 -12.16 7.95
CA GLU A 228 -9.30 -11.25 7.75
C GLU A 228 -8.89 -11.21 6.28
N ASP A 229 -8.82 -12.37 5.63
CA ASP A 229 -8.47 -12.50 4.20
C ASP A 229 -9.34 -11.65 3.29
N LEU A 230 -10.65 -11.56 3.55
CA LEU A 230 -11.56 -10.72 2.79
C LEU A 230 -11.20 -9.24 2.97
N ILE A 231 -10.95 -8.81 4.20
CA ILE A 231 -10.60 -7.41 4.50
C ILE A 231 -9.24 -7.07 3.85
N TYR A 232 -8.24 -7.94 3.97
CA TYR A 232 -6.95 -7.76 3.27
C TYR A 232 -7.14 -7.65 1.76
N ALA A 233 -7.92 -8.55 1.14
CA ALA A 233 -8.17 -8.55 -0.29
C ALA A 233 -8.85 -7.25 -0.77
N VAL A 234 -9.83 -6.75 -0.02
CA VAL A 234 -10.51 -5.49 -0.33
C VAL A 234 -9.54 -4.31 -0.22
N ILE A 235 -8.80 -4.18 0.89
CA ILE A 235 -7.87 -3.04 1.07
C ILE A 235 -6.76 -3.06 0.02
N LYS A 236 -6.21 -4.25 -0.28
CA LYS A 236 -5.23 -4.45 -1.33
C LYS A 236 -5.76 -3.97 -2.68
N THR A 237 -6.95 -4.41 -3.06
CA THR A 237 -7.57 -4.08 -4.35
C THR A 237 -7.95 -2.60 -4.44
N GLU A 238 -8.40 -1.98 -3.36
CA GLU A 238 -8.88 -0.59 -3.39
C GLU A 238 -7.77 0.45 -3.25
N SER A 239 -6.60 0.09 -2.70
CA SER A 239 -5.57 1.08 -2.36
C SER A 239 -4.14 0.58 -2.32
N SER A 240 -3.88 -0.73 -2.40
CA SER A 240 -2.57 -1.32 -2.12
C SER A 240 -2.00 -0.92 -0.74
N PHE A 241 -2.89 -0.75 0.26
CA PHE A 241 -2.57 -0.26 1.61
C PHE A 241 -1.99 1.16 1.62
N ASN A 242 -2.43 2.01 0.69
CA ASN A 242 -2.11 3.43 0.65
C ASN A 242 -3.05 4.21 1.59
N PRO A 243 -2.59 4.74 2.74
CA PRO A 243 -3.44 5.57 3.60
C PRO A 243 -3.80 6.91 2.96
N TYR A 244 -3.11 7.31 1.89
CA TYR A 244 -3.36 8.52 1.11
C TYR A 244 -4.24 8.30 -0.12
N ALA A 245 -4.93 7.16 -0.20
CA ALA A 245 -5.75 6.82 -1.37
C ALA A 245 -6.84 7.87 -1.60
N VAL A 246 -6.87 8.42 -2.83
CA VAL A 246 -7.90 9.36 -3.27
C VAL A 246 -8.67 8.72 -4.43
N SER A 247 -10.00 8.73 -4.34
CA SER A 247 -10.88 8.25 -5.40
C SER A 247 -11.44 9.41 -6.23
N HIS A 248 -11.36 9.30 -7.55
CA HIS A 248 -11.96 10.26 -8.48
C HIS A 248 -13.49 10.11 -8.53
N ALA A 249 -14.04 8.96 -8.15
CA ALA A 249 -15.49 8.74 -8.13
C ALA A 249 -16.20 9.68 -7.15
N ALA A 250 -15.51 10.13 -6.10
CA ALA A 250 -16.05 11.16 -5.19
C ALA A 250 -16.10 12.58 -5.82
N ARG A 251 -15.49 12.80 -6.99
CA ARG A 251 -15.53 14.07 -7.75
C ARG A 251 -16.68 14.12 -8.77
N THR A 252 -17.13 12.98 -9.28
CA THR A 252 -18.13 12.88 -10.35
C THR A 252 -19.33 12.11 -9.84
N VAL A 253 -20.22 12.80 -9.13
CA VAL A 253 -21.61 12.37 -8.89
C VAL A 253 -22.48 13.54 -9.32
#